data_AF-A0A1Z8QI50-F1
#
_entry.id   AF-A0A1Z8QI50-F1
#
_cell.length_a   1.000
_cell.length_b   1.000
_cell.length_c   1.000
_cell.angle_alpha   90.00
_cell.angle_beta   90.00
_cell.angle_gamma   90.00
#
_symmetry.space_group_name_H-M   'P 1'
#
loop_
_entity.id
_entity.type
_entity.pdbx_description
1 polymer ?
#
loop_
_entity_poly.entity_id
_entity_poly.type
_entity_poly.pdbx_seq_one_letter_code
_entity_poly.pdbx_strand_id
1 'polypeptide(L)'
;MPQSNSSFIDRILLASASIVILSSIIFFQVLSEEEFFIRSSVLAIGILISLILAFKSLPGKNFISFFRDSIQEMRRVVWPTKKETFQTVLIVFIFVLLVSIFLWMADKSFEWILYEIVLGWK
;
A
#
# COMPACT_ATOMS: atom_id res chain seq x y z
N MET A 1 -24.40 -30.93 -6.34
CA MET A 1 -23.02 -31.36 -6.69
C MET A 1 -22.15 -31.16 -5.45
N PRO A 2 -21.27 -32.11 -5.04
CA PRO A 2 -20.84 -32.21 -3.64
C PRO A 2 -19.80 -31.12 -3.28
N GLN A 3 -20.28 -29.99 -2.75
CA GLN A 3 -19.48 -28.80 -2.37
C GLN A 3 -18.93 -28.86 -0.92
N SER A 4 -19.12 -29.97 -0.20
CA SER A 4 -18.79 -30.05 1.24
C SER A 4 -17.29 -30.23 1.50
N ASN A 5 -16.60 -31.09 0.75
CA ASN A 5 -15.23 -31.48 1.10
C ASN A 5 -14.16 -30.46 0.68
N SER A 6 -14.33 -29.78 -0.46
CA SER A 6 -13.35 -28.78 -0.91
C SER A 6 -13.27 -27.60 0.06
N SER A 7 -14.42 -27.05 0.47
CA SER A 7 -14.47 -25.91 1.39
C SER A 7 -13.85 -26.19 2.76
N PHE A 8 -13.99 -27.42 3.27
CA PHE A 8 -13.39 -27.85 4.53
C PHE A 8 -11.87 -28.01 4.40
N ILE A 9 -11.39 -28.61 3.31
CA ILE A 9 -9.96 -28.74 3.01
C ILE A 9 -9.31 -27.36 2.82
N ASP A 10 -9.98 -26.42 2.16
CA ASP A 10 -9.48 -25.06 1.96
C ASP A 10 -9.31 -24.30 3.28
N ARG A 11 -10.28 -24.44 4.20
CA ARG A 11 -10.17 -23.87 5.56
C ARG A 11 -9.00 -24.45 6.32
N ILE A 12 -8.75 -25.76 6.20
CA ILE A 12 -7.59 -26.43 6.81
C ILE A 12 -6.27 -25.94 6.19
N LEU A 13 -6.21 -25.79 4.87
CA LEU A 13 -5.03 -25.27 4.18
C LEU A 13 -4.70 -23.83 4.62
N LEU A 14 -5.72 -22.99 4.79
CA LEU A 14 -5.52 -21.62 5.29
C LEU A 14 -5.16 -21.57 6.78
N ALA A 15 -5.80 -22.39 7.60
CA ALA A 15 -5.48 -22.49 9.02
C ALA A 15 -4.03 -22.97 9.21
N SER A 16 -3.61 -24.01 8.46
CA SER A 16 -2.23 -24.49 8.52
C SER A 16 -1.24 -23.45 7.99
N ALA A 17 -1.55 -22.72 6.91
CA ALA A 17 -0.72 -21.61 6.44
C ALA A 17 -0.52 -20.52 7.52
N SER A 18 -1.60 -20.15 8.23
CA SER A 18 -1.55 -19.14 9.30
C SER A 18 -0.71 -19.61 10.48
N ILE A 19 -0.87 -20.87 10.89
CA ILE A 19 -0.08 -21.50 11.97
C ILE A 19 1.40 -21.55 11.59
N VAL A 20 1.72 -21.90 10.33
CA VAL A 20 3.10 -21.96 9.84
C VAL A 20 3.76 -20.57 9.86
N ILE A 21 3.05 -19.49 9.51
CA ILE A 21 3.58 -18.12 9.62
C ILE A 21 3.87 -17.76 11.06
N LEU A 22 2.91 -17.97 11.96
CA LEU A 22 3.08 -17.66 13.38
C LEU A 22 4.24 -18.44 13.99
N SER A 23 4.33 -19.74 13.68
CA SER A 23 5.44 -20.60 14.08
C SER A 23 6.77 -20.08 13.54
N SER A 24 6.84 -19.70 12.26
CA SER A 24 8.05 -19.12 11.65
C SER A 24 8.53 -17.85 12.34
N ILE A 25 7.60 -16.97 12.73
CA ILE A 25 7.90 -15.74 13.48
C ILE A 25 8.42 -16.08 14.88
N ILE A 26 7.81 -17.05 15.57
CA ILE A 26 8.26 -17.49 16.90
C ILE A 26 9.66 -18.11 16.81
N PHE A 27 9.91 -18.98 15.83
CA PHE A 27 11.22 -19.57 15.59
C PHE A 27 12.30 -18.50 15.31
N PHE A 28 11.96 -17.44 14.57
CA PHE A 28 12.86 -16.30 14.34
C PHE A 28 13.23 -15.57 15.64
N GLN A 29 12.31 -15.47 16.60
CA GLN A 29 12.53 -14.81 17.88
C GLN A 29 13.30 -15.69 18.87
N VAL A 30 13.05 -17.00 18.91
CA VAL A 30 13.81 -17.92 19.77
C VAL A 30 15.28 -18.02 19.32
N LEU A 31 15.52 -17.91 18.02
CA LEU A 31 16.84 -17.94 17.42
C LEU A 31 17.49 -16.54 17.38
N SER A 32 17.18 -15.68 18.35
CA SER A 32 17.61 -14.27 18.38
C SER A 32 19.11 -14.10 18.62
N GLU A 33 19.76 -15.08 19.25
CA GLU A 33 21.19 -15.04 19.62
C GLU A 33 22.13 -15.61 18.54
N GLU A 34 21.56 -16.20 17.47
CA GLU A 34 22.32 -16.79 16.37
C GLU A 34 22.68 -15.78 15.27
N GLU A 35 23.61 -16.19 14.39
CA GLU A 35 24.05 -15.48 13.19
C GLU A 35 22.88 -14.97 12.31
N PHE A 36 23.02 -13.76 11.78
CA PHE A 36 21.99 -13.09 10.97
C PHE A 36 21.50 -13.93 9.77
N PHE A 37 22.39 -14.69 9.15
CA PHE A 37 22.09 -15.52 7.98
C PHE A 37 21.16 -16.70 8.29
N ILE A 38 21.35 -17.36 9.44
CA ILE A 38 20.53 -18.51 9.84
C ILE A 38 19.13 -18.02 10.19
N ARG A 39 19.05 -16.93 10.96
CA ARG A 39 17.80 -16.32 11.41
C ARG A 39 16.90 -15.89 10.23
N SER A 40 17.47 -15.18 9.27
CA SER A 40 16.72 -14.71 8.08
C SER A 40 16.29 -15.86 7.17
N SER A 41 17.09 -16.92 7.05
CA SER A 41 16.76 -18.09 6.24
C SER A 41 15.56 -18.86 6.78
N VAL A 42 15.47 -19.06 8.10
CA VAL A 42 14.32 -19.75 8.73
C VAL A 42 13.01 -18.99 8.50
N LEU A 43 13.05 -17.65 8.60
CA LEU A 43 11.90 -16.80 8.32
C LEU A 43 11.52 -16.83 6.83
N ALA A 44 12.51 -16.76 5.93
CA ALA A 44 12.27 -16.83 4.49
C ALA A 44 11.62 -18.18 4.09
N ILE A 45 12.11 -19.29 4.61
CA ILE A 45 11.58 -20.63 4.33
C ILE A 45 10.14 -20.78 4.88
N GLY A 46 9.89 -20.34 6.12
CA GLY A 46 8.56 -20.42 6.72
C GLY A 46 7.52 -19.58 5.97
N ILE A 47 7.90 -18.37 5.54
CA ILE A 47 7.06 -17.53 4.68
C ILE A 47 6.79 -18.23 3.34
N LEU A 48 7.81 -18.78 2.69
CA LEU A 48 7.65 -19.48 1.41
C LEU A 48 6.67 -20.65 1.52
N ILE A 49 6.80 -21.49 2.55
CA ILE A 49 5.93 -22.64 2.77
C ILE A 49 4.48 -22.20 2.98
N SER A 50 4.26 -21.19 3.83
CA SER A 50 2.93 -20.67 4.07
C SER A 50 2.30 -20.08 2.81
N LEU A 51 3.09 -19.34 2.02
CA LEU A 51 2.64 -18.75 0.78
C LEU A 51 2.22 -19.83 -0.23
N ILE A 52 2.96 -20.93 -0.32
CA ILE A 52 2.61 -22.08 -1.16
C ILE A 52 1.29 -22.72 -0.71
N LEU A 53 1.11 -22.90 0.60
CA LEU A 53 -0.14 -23.44 1.17
C LEU A 53 -1.33 -22.52 0.89
N ALA A 54 -1.15 -21.21 1.06
CA ALA A 54 -2.16 -20.20 0.79
C ALA A 54 -2.55 -20.17 -0.70
N PHE A 55 -1.58 -20.22 -1.63
CA PHE A 55 -1.87 -20.23 -3.07
C PHE A 55 -2.51 -21.52 -3.57
N LYS A 56 -2.28 -22.67 -2.90
CA LYS A 56 -2.97 -23.91 -3.23
C LYS A 56 -4.45 -23.90 -2.85
N SER A 57 -4.83 -23.10 -1.85
CA SER A 57 -6.22 -22.97 -1.41
C SER A 57 -7.11 -22.32 -2.47
N LEU A 58 -8.40 -22.66 -2.48
CA LEU A 58 -9.42 -22.07 -3.35
C LEU A 58 -9.44 -20.52 -3.33
N PRO A 59 -9.38 -19.82 -2.18
CA PRO A 59 -9.29 -18.36 -2.18
C PRO A 59 -7.99 -17.84 -2.79
N GLY A 60 -6.86 -18.55 -2.64
CA GLY A 60 -5.60 -18.19 -3.28
C GLY A 60 -5.68 -18.26 -4.81
N LYS A 61 -6.30 -19.31 -5.36
CA LYS A 61 -6.55 -19.44 -6.81
C LYS A 61 -7.51 -18.37 -7.33
N ASN A 62 -8.58 -18.09 -6.57
CA ASN A 62 -9.53 -17.04 -6.92
C ASN A 62 -8.84 -15.67 -6.94
N PHE A 63 -7.99 -15.36 -5.96
CA PHE A 63 -7.23 -14.11 -5.91
C PHE A 63 -6.36 -13.91 -7.17
N ILE A 64 -5.67 -14.97 -7.63
CA ILE A 64 -4.89 -14.91 -8.87
C ILE A 64 -5.80 -14.65 -10.09
N SER A 65 -6.97 -15.29 -10.16
CA SER A 65 -7.94 -15.01 -11.22
C SER A 65 -8.41 -13.56 -11.16
N PHE A 66 -8.83 -13.07 -9.99
CA PHE A 66 -9.24 -11.68 -9.79
C PHE A 66 -8.14 -10.69 -10.21
N PHE A 67 -6.88 -10.97 -9.89
CA PHE A 67 -5.76 -10.11 -10.28
C PHE A 67 -5.59 -10.08 -11.81
N ARG A 68 -5.70 -11.24 -12.48
CA ARG A 68 -5.66 -11.32 -13.94
C ARG A 68 -6.82 -10.55 -14.58
N ASP A 69 -8.02 -10.71 -14.04
CA ASP A 69 -9.23 -10.05 -14.52
C ASP A 69 -9.11 -8.52 -14.31
N SER A 70 -8.54 -8.08 -13.17
CA SER A 70 -8.25 -6.67 -12.89
C SER A 70 -7.23 -6.08 -13.85
N ILE A 71 -6.17 -6.82 -14.22
CA ILE A 71 -5.21 -6.38 -15.25
C ILE A 71 -5.90 -6.27 -16.60
N GLN A 72 -6.75 -7.22 -16.95
CA GLN A 72 -7.47 -7.20 -18.22
C GLN A 72 -8.41 -5.99 -18.30
N GLU A 73 -9.06 -5.63 -17.20
CA GLU A 73 -9.90 -4.44 -17.12
C GLU A 73 -9.07 -3.15 -17.12
N MET A 74 -7.93 -3.14 -16.42
CA MET A 74 -6.98 -2.01 -16.45
C MET A 74 -6.47 -1.72 -17.87
N ARG A 75 -6.37 -2.74 -18.73
CA ARG A 75 -6.02 -2.56 -20.16
C ARG A 75 -7.15 -1.94 -20.98
N ARG A 76 -8.41 -2.06 -20.54
CA ARG A 76 -9.57 -1.42 -21.18
C ARG A 76 -9.75 0.03 -20.75
N VAL A 77 -9.14 0.42 -19.63
CA VAL A 77 -9.10 1.82 -19.22
C VAL A 77 -8.29 2.60 -20.25
N VAL A 78 -8.95 3.57 -20.86
CA VAL A 78 -8.31 4.53 -21.77
C VAL A 78 -7.46 5.44 -20.90
N TRP A 79 -6.17 5.13 -20.80
CA TRP A 79 -5.23 5.98 -20.08
C TRP A 79 -5.07 7.30 -20.81
N PRO A 80 -5.15 8.43 -20.08
CA PRO A 80 -5.02 9.74 -20.68
C PRO A 80 -3.67 9.86 -21.38
N THR A 81 -3.65 10.54 -22.51
CA THR A 81 -2.40 10.76 -23.24
C THR A 81 -1.45 11.62 -22.40
N LYS A 82 -0.13 11.53 -22.66
CA LYS A 82 0.88 12.38 -21.96
C LYS A 82 0.53 13.87 -22.04
N LYS A 83 -0.13 14.29 -23.12
CA LYS A 83 -0.57 15.67 -23.35
C LYS A 83 -1.74 16.06 -22.42
N GLU A 84 -2.75 15.21 -22.26
CA GLU A 84 -3.90 15.44 -21.37
C GLU A 84 -3.48 15.47 -19.90
N THR A 85 -2.62 14.54 -19.50
CA THR A 85 -2.05 14.53 -18.14
C THR A 85 -1.28 15.82 -17.87
N PHE A 86 -0.42 16.23 -18.80
CA PHE A 86 0.36 17.46 -18.64
C PHE A 86 -0.53 18.71 -18.65
N GLN A 87 -1.58 18.74 -19.46
CA GLN A 87 -2.56 19.83 -19.46
C GLN A 87 -3.28 19.93 -18.11
N THR A 88 -3.69 18.80 -17.54
CA THR A 88 -4.35 18.77 -16.23
C THR A 88 -3.40 19.25 -15.13
N VAL A 89 -2.15 18.77 -15.13
CA VAL A 89 -1.11 19.22 -14.19
C VAL A 89 -0.85 20.72 -14.35
N LEU A 90 -0.76 21.22 -15.57
CA LEU A 90 -0.51 22.64 -15.84
C LEU A 90 -1.65 23.52 -15.31
N ILE A 91 -2.91 23.11 -15.53
CA ILE A 91 -4.09 23.81 -15.02
C ILE A 91 -4.05 23.88 -13.49
N VAL A 92 -3.82 22.74 -12.82
CA VAL A 92 -3.72 22.70 -11.35
C VAL A 92 -2.52 23.52 -10.85
N PHE A 93 -1.39 23.48 -11.55
CA PHE A 93 -0.19 24.24 -11.20
C PHE A 93 -0.43 25.76 -11.26
N ILE A 94 -1.07 26.25 -12.33
CA ILE A 94 -1.45 27.65 -12.47
C ILE A 94 -2.43 28.05 -11.35
N PHE A 95 -3.42 27.20 -11.04
CA PHE A 95 -4.36 27.44 -9.96
C PHE A 95 -3.67 27.58 -8.60
N VAL A 96 -2.76 26.66 -8.27
CA VAL A 96 -1.99 26.70 -7.01
C VAL A 96 -1.06 27.92 -6.96
N LEU A 97 -0.42 28.31 -8.08
CA LEU A 97 0.38 29.54 -8.14
C LEU A 97 -0.45 30.78 -7.84
N LEU A 98 -1.66 30.87 -8.40
CA LEU A 98 -2.57 31.99 -8.16
C LEU A 98 -2.95 32.11 -6.68
N VAL A 99 -3.33 30.98 -6.07
CA VAL A 99 -3.65 30.91 -4.63
C VAL A 99 -2.43 31.25 -3.78
N SER A 100 -1.25 30.75 -4.14
CA SER A 100 0.01 31.03 -3.43
C SER A 100 0.36 32.52 -3.44
N ILE A 101 0.24 33.19 -4.59
CA ILE A 101 0.46 34.64 -4.71
C ILE A 101 -0.57 35.42 -3.89
N PHE A 102 -1.85 35.02 -3.94
CA PHE A 102 -2.90 35.65 -3.16
C PHE A 102 -2.64 35.53 -1.64
N LEU A 103 -2.30 34.33 -1.16
CA LEU A 103 -1.97 34.11 0.24
C LEU A 103 -0.73 34.89 0.64
N TRP A 104 0.31 34.92 -0.19
CA TRP A 104 1.51 35.71 0.08
C TRP A 104 1.21 37.21 0.23
N MET A 105 0.32 37.77 -0.60
CA MET A 105 -0.13 39.16 -0.46
C MET A 105 -0.94 39.37 0.82
N ALA A 106 -1.82 38.43 1.16
CA ALA A 106 -2.60 38.49 2.40
C ALA A 106 -1.69 38.44 3.62
N ASP A 107 -0.73 37.50 3.66
CA ASP A 107 0.25 37.37 4.74
C ASP A 107 1.05 38.65 4.93
N LYS A 108 1.49 39.30 3.83
CA LYS A 108 2.18 40.59 3.89
C LYS A 108 1.28 41.73 4.38
N SER A 109 0.00 41.71 4.02
CA SER A 109 -0.97 42.69 4.49
C SER A 109 -1.23 42.52 5.99
N PHE A 110 -1.37 41.28 6.47
CA PHE A 110 -1.51 40.98 7.90
C PHE A 110 -0.24 41.35 8.68
N GLU A 111 0.94 41.04 8.16
CA GLU A 111 2.22 41.43 8.76
C GLU A 111 2.30 42.95 8.96
N TRP A 112 1.99 43.72 7.91
CA TRP A 112 1.97 45.18 7.97
C TRP A 112 0.97 45.72 9.00
N ILE A 113 -0.28 45.23 8.96
CA ILE A 113 -1.35 45.63 9.90
C ILE A 113 -0.96 45.31 11.34
N LEU A 114 -0.40 44.12 11.60
CA LEU A 114 0.00 43.72 12.94
C LEU A 114 1.18 44.55 13.46
N TYR A 115 2.19 44.83 12.62
CA TYR A 115 3.31 45.66 13.05
C TYR A 115 2.91 47.12 13.33
N GLU A 116 2.09 47.72 12.48
CA GLU A 116 1.64 49.10 12.70
C GLU A 116 0.69 49.24 13.89
N ILE A 117 -0.27 48.31 14.05
CA ILE A 117 -1.33 48.44 15.07
C ILE A 117 -0.91 47.86 16.41
N VAL A 118 -0.27 46.68 16.44
CA VAL A 118 0.03 45.96 17.69
C VAL A 118 1.41 46.31 18.23
N LEU A 119 2.44 46.41 17.38
CA LEU A 119 3.81 46.60 17.85
C LEU A 119 4.22 48.06 18.00
N GLY A 120 3.53 49.01 17.35
CA GLY A 120 3.59 50.45 17.66
C GLY A 120 4.98 51.05 17.87
N TRP A 121 6.01 50.57 17.17
CA TRP A 121 7.40 50.99 17.39
C TRP A 121 8.14 51.25 16.07
N LYS A 122 7.71 52.26 15.31
CA LYS A 122 8.22 53.64 15.35
C LYS A 122 7.38 54.51 14.41
#